data_AF-A0A1Q7ZSF2-F1
#
_entry.id   AF-A0A1Q7ZSF2-F1
#
_cell.length_a   1.000
_cell.length_b   1.000
_cell.length_c   1.000
_cell.angle_alpha   90.00
_cell.angle_beta   90.00
_cell.angle_gamma   90.00
#
_symmetry.space_group_name_H-M   'P 1'
#
loop_
_entity.id
_entity.type
_entity.pdbx_description
1 polymer ?
#
loop_
_entity_poly.entity_id
_entity_poly.type
_entity_poly.pdbx_seq_one_letter_code
_entity_poly.pdbx_strand_id
1 'polypeptide(L)'
;MGLGFLLGAYAIFASKFEWALPTYVSGLLMVFSEALFPVSLLPHPFSDIGNVLPFTEFIRASRAVLLPLGSVSSYFYYLGLSFVGGSILLVISLLAFRYAEGRARRLGVLDRKVV
;
A
#
# COMPACT_ATOMS: atom_id res chain seq x y z
N MET A 1 -5.85 -3.75 -2.16
CA MET A 1 -6.78 -4.13 -1.08
C MET A 1 -6.45 -3.39 0.22
N GLY A 2 -5.33 -3.69 0.90
CA GLY A 2 -5.02 -3.07 2.21
C GLY A 2 -4.93 -1.53 2.21
N LEU A 3 -4.29 -0.90 1.22
CA LEU A 3 -4.26 0.57 1.13
C LEU A 3 -5.65 1.19 0.98
N GLY A 4 -6.58 0.51 0.29
CA GLY A 4 -7.97 0.98 0.17
C GLY A 4 -8.68 1.04 1.52
N PHE A 5 -8.47 0.05 2.39
CA PHE A 5 -9.01 0.08 3.75
C PHE A 5 -8.40 1.20 4.60
N LEU A 6 -7.10 1.47 4.46
CA LEU A 6 -6.46 2.59 5.17
C LEU A 6 -6.99 3.95 4.68
N LEU A 7 -7.11 4.12 3.36
CA LEU A 7 -7.65 5.34 2.77
C LEU A 7 -9.11 5.55 3.18
N GLY A 8 -9.92 4.49 3.17
CA GLY A 8 -11.30 4.53 3.67
C GLY A 8 -11.39 4.86 5.17
N ALA A 9 -10.49 4.31 6.00
CA ALA A 9 -10.42 4.62 7.42
C ALA A 9 -10.12 6.11 7.66
N TYR A 10 -9.25 6.69 6.84
CA TYR A 10 -8.90 8.10 6.91
C TYR A 10 -10.02 9.01 6.38
N ALA A 11 -10.69 8.60 5.29
CA ALA A 11 -11.80 9.34 4.69
C ALA A 11 -12.95 9.58 5.67
N ILE A 12 -13.21 8.64 6.60
CA ILE A 12 -14.21 8.79 7.68
C ILE A 12 -13.98 10.06 8.51
N PHE A 13 -12.72 10.46 8.72
CA PHE A 13 -12.38 11.62 9.55
C PHE A 13 -12.06 12.89 8.74
N ALA A 14 -11.61 12.76 7.50
CA ALA A 14 -11.05 13.85 6.71
C ALA A 14 -11.82 14.12 5.42
N SER A 15 -13.02 14.67 5.53
CA SER A 15 -13.92 14.92 4.38
C SER A 15 -13.42 15.97 3.37
N LYS A 16 -12.41 16.80 3.73
CA LYS A 16 -11.93 17.88 2.85
C LYS A 16 -10.83 17.46 1.86
N PHE A 17 -10.06 16.41 2.17
CA PHE A 17 -8.90 15.96 1.37
C PHE A 17 -9.06 14.55 0.80
N GLU A 18 -10.23 13.94 0.97
CA GLU A 18 -10.52 12.57 0.54
C GLU A 18 -10.23 12.35 -0.96
N TRP A 19 -10.64 13.29 -1.81
CA TRP A 19 -10.50 13.21 -3.26
C TRP A 19 -9.05 13.24 -3.78
N ALA A 20 -8.14 13.92 -3.08
CA ALA A 20 -6.75 14.06 -3.51
C ALA A 20 -5.83 12.96 -2.95
N LEU A 21 -6.22 12.34 -1.82
CA LEU A 21 -5.39 11.39 -1.10
C LEU A 21 -5.04 10.13 -1.91
N PRO A 22 -5.96 9.47 -2.63
CA PRO A 22 -5.62 8.33 -3.48
C PRO A 22 -4.61 8.70 -4.56
N THR A 23 -4.74 9.91 -5.14
CA THR A 23 -3.83 10.41 -6.17
C THR A 23 -2.42 10.59 -5.62
N TYR A 24 -2.28 11.16 -4.42
CA TYR A 24 -0.98 11.31 -3.76
C TYR A 24 -0.36 9.95 -3.40
N VAL A 25 -1.14 9.03 -2.84
CA VAL A 25 -0.65 7.69 -2.50
C VAL A 25 -0.22 6.93 -3.77
N SER A 26 -0.99 7.02 -4.85
CA SER A 26 -0.62 6.44 -6.14
C SER A 26 0.69 7.01 -6.68
N GLY A 27 0.83 8.34 -6.65
CA GLY A 27 2.08 9.01 -7.09
C GLY A 27 3.29 8.58 -6.27
N LEU A 28 3.15 8.46 -4.95
CA LEU A 28 4.20 7.94 -4.09
C LEU A 28 4.54 6.49 -4.45
N LEU A 29 3.53 5.62 -4.64
CA LEU A 29 3.78 4.24 -5.04
C LEU A 29 4.50 4.16 -6.38
N MET A 30 4.19 5.00 -7.36
CA MET A 30 4.90 5.01 -8.64
C MET A 30 6.41 5.28 -8.49
N VAL A 31 6.80 6.11 -7.52
CA VAL A 31 8.21 6.41 -7.22
C VAL A 31 8.87 5.28 -6.43
N PHE A 32 8.19 4.76 -5.41
CA PHE A 32 8.78 3.82 -4.44
C PHE A 32 8.67 2.34 -4.82
N SER A 33 7.79 1.95 -5.76
CA SER A 33 7.52 0.54 -6.09
C SER A 33 8.40 -0.06 -7.19
N GLU A 34 9.49 0.60 -7.59
CA GLU A 34 10.26 0.28 -8.80
C GLU A 34 9.49 0.41 -10.13
N ALA A 35 8.29 0.99 -10.13
CA ALA A 35 7.48 1.12 -11.35
C ALA A 35 8.13 2.04 -12.39
N LEU A 36 8.66 3.19 -11.98
CA LEU A 36 9.30 4.16 -12.87
C LEU A 36 10.82 4.02 -12.94
N PHE A 37 11.46 3.85 -11.78
CA PHE A 37 12.92 3.78 -11.65
C PHE A 37 13.30 2.69 -10.65
N PRO A 38 14.45 2.01 -10.80
CA PRO A 38 14.92 1.05 -9.81
C PRO A 38 15.20 1.73 -8.47
N VAL A 39 14.85 1.04 -7.36
CA VAL A 39 14.90 1.60 -6.01
C VAL A 39 16.35 1.81 -5.54
N SER A 40 17.31 1.17 -6.19
CA SER A 40 18.75 1.38 -6.00
C SER A 40 19.23 2.79 -6.35
N LEU A 41 18.45 3.57 -7.12
CA LEU A 41 18.78 4.97 -7.45
C LEU A 41 18.28 5.96 -6.40
N LEU A 42 17.42 5.54 -5.47
CA LEU A 42 16.96 6.43 -4.40
C LEU A 42 18.06 6.59 -3.34
N PRO A 43 18.29 7.81 -2.81
CA PRO A 43 19.23 8.00 -1.71
C PRO A 43 18.74 7.29 -0.46
N HIS A 44 19.67 6.75 0.33
CA HIS A 44 19.35 6.21 1.65
C HIS A 44 18.82 7.35 2.54
N PRO A 45 17.69 7.16 3.28
CA PRO A 45 17.02 5.91 3.65
C PRO A 45 15.87 5.48 2.73
N PHE A 46 15.56 6.23 1.68
CA PHE A 46 14.39 5.97 0.83
C PHE A 46 14.50 4.67 0.03
N SER A 47 15.72 4.26 -0.30
CA SER A 47 15.97 2.96 -0.95
C SER A 47 15.51 1.78 -0.09
N ASP A 48 15.78 1.82 1.22
CA ASP A 48 15.43 0.74 2.15
C ASP A 48 13.91 0.59 2.26
N ILE A 49 13.21 1.73 2.36
CA ILE A 49 11.74 1.75 2.41
C ILE A 49 11.17 1.13 1.14
N GLY A 50 11.68 1.54 -0.03
CA GLY A 50 11.24 0.99 -1.31
C GLY A 50 11.45 -0.53 -1.42
N ASN A 51 12.56 -1.05 -0.89
CA ASN A 51 12.87 -2.49 -0.94
C ASN A 51 11.95 -3.34 -0.04
N VAL A 52 11.40 -2.78 1.03
CA VAL A 52 10.52 -3.52 1.95
C VAL A 52 9.07 -3.54 1.47
N LEU A 53 8.69 -2.67 0.54
CA LEU A 53 7.31 -2.57 0.08
C LEU A 53 6.87 -3.81 -0.71
N PRO A 54 5.69 -4.39 -0.40
CA PRO A 54 5.18 -5.57 -1.10
C PRO A 54 4.91 -5.31 -2.59
N PHE A 55 4.71 -4.04 -2.97
CA PHE A 55 4.52 -3.61 -4.35
C PHE A 55 5.81 -3.74 -5.17
N THR A 56 6.96 -3.43 -4.57
CA THR A 56 8.28 -3.57 -5.21
C THR A 56 8.57 -5.03 -5.54
N GLU A 57 8.31 -5.91 -4.57
CA GLU A 57 8.48 -7.36 -4.73
C GLU A 57 7.55 -7.93 -5.81
N PHE A 58 6.32 -7.39 -5.93
CA PHE A 58 5.38 -7.76 -7.00
C PHE A 58 5.89 -7.38 -8.40
N ILE A 59 6.46 -6.18 -8.55
CA ILE A 59 7.01 -5.72 -9.81
C ILE A 59 8.26 -6.55 -10.18
N ARG A 60 9.10 -6.90 -9.21
CA ARG A 60 10.25 -7.80 -9.41
C ARG A 60 9.82 -9.20 -9.83
N ALA A 61 8.80 -9.78 -9.19
CA ALA A 61 8.22 -11.05 -9.60
C ALA A 61 7.73 -11.00 -11.05
N SER A 62 6.99 -9.95 -11.41
CA SER A 62 6.47 -9.75 -12.77
C SER A 62 7.60 -9.64 -13.81
N ARG A 63 8.67 -8.90 -13.49
CA ARG A 63 9.87 -8.80 -14.34
C ARG A 63 10.61 -10.13 -14.49
N ALA A 64 10.68 -10.94 -13.43
CA ALA A 64 11.31 -12.26 -13.47
C ALA A 64 10.57 -13.25 -14.38
N VAL A 65 9.27 -13.03 -14.67
CA VAL A 65 8.52 -13.85 -15.64
C VAL A 65 8.70 -13.32 -17.06
N LEU A 66 8.75 -11.99 -17.23
CA LEU A 66 8.79 -11.35 -18.55
C LEU A 66 10.19 -11.32 -19.17
N LEU A 67 11.24 -11.27 -18.36
CA LEU A 67 12.61 -11.19 -18.85
C LEU A 67 13.22 -12.59 -19.03
N PRO A 68 13.91 -12.88 -20.16
CA PRO A 68 14.50 -14.20 -20.45
C PRO A 68 15.54 -14.71 -19.44
N LEU A 69 16.01 -13.83 -18.54
CA LEU A 69 17.02 -14.11 -17.51
C LEU A 69 16.41 -14.59 -16.18
N GLY A 70 15.09 -14.63 -16.06
CA GLY A 70 14.41 -14.97 -14.82
C GLY A 70 14.29 -16.48 -14.60
N SER A 71 14.68 -16.92 -13.40
CA SER A 71 14.47 -18.31 -12.95
C SER A 71 13.11 -18.47 -12.28
N VAL A 72 12.43 -19.59 -12.52
CA VAL A 72 11.14 -19.92 -11.87
C VAL A 72 11.24 -19.87 -10.34
N SER A 73 12.38 -20.28 -9.79
CA SER A 73 12.65 -20.20 -8.34
C SER A 73 12.65 -18.76 -7.81
N SER A 74 13.29 -17.82 -8.52
CA SER A 74 13.30 -16.40 -8.12
C SER A 74 11.91 -15.76 -8.19
N TYR A 75 11.08 -16.17 -9.15
CA TYR A 75 9.70 -15.72 -9.24
C TYR A 75 8.89 -16.12 -8.00
N PHE A 76 8.92 -17.40 -7.61
CA PHE A 76 8.19 -17.87 -6.43
C PHE A 76 8.67 -17.21 -5.14
N TYR A 77 9.98 -16.91 -5.04
CA TYR A 77 10.53 -16.20 -3.89
C TYR A 77 9.95 -14.77 -3.77
N TYR A 78 10.03 -13.96 -4.83
CA TYR A 78 9.49 -12.60 -4.84
C TYR A 78 7.96 -12.56 -4.68
N LEU A 79 7.27 -13.51 -5.31
CA LEU A 79 5.82 -13.66 -5.16
C LEU A 79 5.45 -14.00 -3.71
N GLY A 80 6.21 -14.89 -3.06
CA GLY A 80 6.02 -15.23 -1.65
C GLY A 80 6.22 -14.03 -0.73
N LEU A 81 7.28 -13.26 -0.93
CA LEU A 81 7.54 -12.02 -0.18
C LEU A 81 6.42 -11.00 -0.38
N SER A 82 5.99 -10.78 -1.62
CA SER A 82 4.89 -9.88 -1.93
C SER A 82 3.58 -10.33 -1.28
N PHE A 83 3.30 -11.64 -1.28
CA PHE A 83 2.10 -12.19 -0.64
C PHE A 83 2.12 -12.03 0.88
N VAL A 84 3.25 -12.30 1.52
CA VAL A 84 3.42 -12.13 2.97
C VAL A 84 3.30 -10.65 3.34
N GLY A 85 4.05 -9.77 2.66
CA GLY A 85 4.01 -8.33 2.91
C GLY A 85 2.63 -7.72 2.63
N GLY A 86 1.96 -8.16 1.56
CA GLY A 86 0.60 -7.77 1.23
C GLY A 86 -0.43 -8.24 2.26
N SER A 87 -0.27 -9.46 2.77
CA SER A 87 -1.12 -10.01 3.83
C SER A 87 -0.95 -9.25 5.15
N ILE A 88 0.29 -8.96 5.55
CA ILE A 88 0.60 -8.14 6.73
C ILE A 88 -0.03 -6.76 6.60
N LEU A 89 0.18 -6.11 5.45
CA LEU A 89 -0.39 -4.79 5.18
C LEU A 89 -1.92 -4.83 5.23
N LEU A 90 -2.55 -5.86 4.66
CA LEU A 90 -4.00 -6.04 4.73
C LEU A 90 -4.50 -6.19 6.17
N VAL A 91 -3.85 -7.00 7.00
CA VAL A 91 -4.22 -7.19 8.41
C VAL A 91 -4.10 -5.87 9.18
N ILE A 92 -2.98 -5.15 9.02
CA ILE A 92 -2.77 -3.84 9.65
C ILE A 92 -3.85 -2.85 9.22
N SER A 93 -4.12 -2.77 7.92
CA SER A 93 -5.14 -1.88 7.37
C SER A 93 -6.55 -2.20 7.87
N LEU A 94 -6.91 -3.47 7.97
CA LEU A 94 -8.20 -3.89 8.51
C LEU A 94 -8.35 -3.53 9.98
N LEU A 95 -7.30 -3.73 10.79
CA LEU A 95 -7.31 -3.34 12.20
C LEU A 95 -7.44 -1.81 12.34
N ALA A 96 -6.70 -1.05 11.54
CA ALA A 96 -6.81 0.41 11.49
C ALA A 96 -8.23 0.85 11.10
N PHE A 97 -8.84 0.22 10.10
CA PHE A 97 -10.21 0.50 9.68
C PHE A 97 -11.23 0.21 10.79
N ARG A 98 -11.13 -0.95 11.45
CA ARG A 98 -12.03 -1.30 12.57
C ARG A 98 -11.88 -0.35 13.75
N TYR A 99 -10.65 0.08 14.05
CA TYR A 99 -10.38 1.05 15.09
C TYR A 99 -10.97 2.43 14.74
N ALA A 100 -10.76 2.88 13.50
CA ALA A 100 -11.35 4.11 12.96
C ALA A 100 -12.87 4.09 13.05
N GLU A 101 -13.52 3.00 12.63
CA GLU A 101 -14.96 2.84 12.70
C GLU A 101 -15.48 2.90 14.15
N GLY A 102 -14.84 2.16 15.07
CA GLY A 102 -15.20 2.18 16.50
C GLY A 102 -15.02 3.55 17.14
N ARG A 103 -13.97 4.28 16.76
CA ARG A 103 -13.73 5.65 17.23
C ARG A 103 -14.73 6.64 16.64
N ALA A 104 -15.04 6.53 15.36
CA ALA A 104 -16.00 7.38 14.67
C ALA A 104 -17.43 7.23 15.22
N ARG A 105 -17.84 5.99 15.54
CA ARG A 105 -19.12 5.71 16.24
C ARG A 105 -19.18 6.39 17.61
N ARG A 106 -18.10 6.34 18.40
CA ARG A 106 -18.05 6.99 19.73
C ARG A 106 -18.04 8.53 19.66
N LEU A 107 -17.48 9.08 18.59
CA LEU A 107 -17.41 10.53 18.38
C LEU A 107 -18.69 11.11 17.74
N GLY A 108 -19.70 10.28 17.42
CA GLY A 108 -20.97 10.71 16.83
C GLY A 108 -20.84 11.26 15.41
N VAL A 109 -19.66 11.18 14.78
CA VAL A 109 -19.39 11.72 13.43
C VAL A 109 -20.16 10.95 12.36
N LEU A 110 -20.46 9.67 12.61
CA LEU A 110 -21.27 8.83 11.73
C LEU A 110 -22.78 9.07 11.87
N ASP A 111 -23.23 9.64 12.99
CA ASP A 111 -24.66 9.76 13.35
C ASP A 111 -25.16 11.21 13.27
N ARG A 112 -24.39 12.09 12.61
CA ARG A 112 -24.88 13.43 12.28
C ARG A 112 -25.89 13.29 11.14
N LYS A 113 -27.15 13.02 11.51
CA LYS A 113 -28.30 13.24 10.61
C LYS A 113 -28.16 14.64 10.04
N VAL A 114 -27.92 14.71 8.74
CA VAL A 114 -28.07 15.93 7.97
C VAL A 114 -29.57 16.21 7.98
N VAL A 115 -30.00 17.07 8.91
CA VAL A 115 -31.34 17.67 8.89
C VAL A 115 -31.25 18.91 8.02
#